data_AF-A0A817SUP0-F1
#
_entry.id   AF-A0A817SUP0-F1
#
_cell.length_a   1.000
_cell.length_b   1.000
_cell.length_c   1.000
_cell.angle_alpha   90.00
_cell.angle_beta   90.00
_cell.angle_gamma   90.00
#
_symmetry.space_group_name_H-M   'P 1'
#
loop_
_entity.id
_entity.type
_entity.pdbx_description
1 polymer ?
#
loop_
_entity_poly.entity_id
_entity_poly.type
_entity_poly.pdbx_seq_one_letter_code
_entity_poly.pdbx_strand_id
1 'polypeptide(L)'
;YVSSIKQCFLGLLGDFDLDYYIGGQYPMTSVLFLVLYVVVITILLLNLLIAMMGDTYADVKKSAKRLWHLERARIALDLENGISMSKRHLNSNKYWVDVQGERYLQVEQVHDDHFYPKNDEIDDDD
;
A
#
# COMPACT_ATOMS: atom_id res chain seq x y z
N TYR A 1 -14.31 9.99 -39.23
CA TYR A 1 -14.58 10.10 -37.78
C TYR A 1 -14.32 8.79 -37.05
N VAL A 2 -15.09 7.71 -37.31
CA VAL A 2 -14.89 6.42 -36.61
C VAL A 2 -13.50 5.82 -36.87
N SER A 3 -12.98 5.91 -38.10
CA SER A 3 -11.65 5.39 -38.44
C SER A 3 -10.52 6.11 -37.71
N SER A 4 -10.64 7.43 -37.52
CA SER A 4 -9.64 8.23 -36.79
C SER A 4 -9.65 7.91 -35.29
N ILE A 5 -10.82 7.71 -34.70
CA ILE A 5 -10.94 7.27 -33.29
C ILE A 5 -10.33 5.87 -33.12
N LYS A 6 -10.62 4.95 -34.05
CA LYS A 6 -10.04 3.60 -34.07
C LYS A 6 -8.51 3.67 -34.15
N GLN A 7 -7.96 4.46 -35.06
CA GLN A 7 -6.51 4.64 -35.20
C GLN A 7 -5.87 5.24 -33.95
N CYS A 8 -6.51 6.22 -33.29
CA CYS A 8 -5.99 6.76 -32.04
C CYS A 8 -5.99 5.71 -30.91
N PHE A 9 -7.06 4.93 -30.77
CA PHE A 9 -7.16 3.90 -29.73
C PHE A 9 -6.17 2.75 -29.95
N LEU A 10 -6.09 2.25 -31.18
CA LEU A 10 -5.14 1.20 -31.56
C LEU A 10 -3.69 1.69 -31.45
N GLY A 11 -3.42 2.93 -31.85
CA GLY A 11 -2.11 3.56 -31.65
C GLY A 11 -1.70 3.66 -30.19
N LEU A 12 -2.62 3.94 -29.26
CA LEU A 12 -2.35 3.90 -27.81
C LEU A 12 -2.03 2.48 -27.30
N LEU A 13 -2.60 1.43 -27.92
CA LEU A 13 -2.29 0.03 -27.63
C LEU A 13 -1.01 -0.47 -28.32
N GLY A 14 -0.37 0.36 -29.15
CA GLY A 14 0.88 0.04 -29.85
C GLY A 14 0.69 -0.43 -31.29
N ASP A 15 -0.53 -0.42 -31.83
CA ASP A 15 -0.81 -0.72 -33.24
C ASP A 15 -0.66 0.55 -34.09
N PHE A 16 0.56 0.75 -34.61
CA PHE A 16 0.91 1.86 -35.49
C PHE A 16 0.88 1.40 -36.95
N ASP A 17 0.16 2.14 -37.78
CA ASP A 17 0.13 1.92 -39.24
C ASP A 17 1.44 2.43 -39.87
N LEU A 18 2.45 1.55 -39.91
CA LEU A 18 3.78 1.85 -40.44
C LEU A 18 3.77 2.11 -41.96
N ASP A 19 2.82 1.52 -42.69
CA ASP A 19 2.70 1.67 -44.14
C ASP A 19 2.39 3.13 -44.52
N TYR A 20 1.62 3.83 -43.67
CA TYR A 20 1.36 5.26 -43.82
C TYR A 20 2.63 6.12 -43.66
N TYR A 21 3.53 5.76 -42.75
CA TYR A 21 4.78 6.51 -42.51
C TYR A 21 5.84 6.26 -43.60
N ILE A 22 5.83 5.08 -44.20
CA ILE A 22 6.76 4.71 -45.29
C ILE A 22 6.40 5.43 -46.60
N GLY A 23 5.14 5.83 -46.80
CA GLY A 23 4.69 6.58 -47.98
C GLY A 23 5.08 8.08 -48.03
N GLY A 24 5.70 8.61 -46.97
CA GLY A 24 6.06 10.03 -46.87
C GLY A 24 7.35 10.44 -47.60
N GLN A 25 7.65 11.74 -47.61
CA GLN A 25 8.87 12.26 -48.25
C GLN A 25 10.19 11.76 -47.62
N TYR A 26 10.17 11.43 -46.31
CA TYR A 26 11.35 10.96 -45.57
C TYR A 26 10.99 9.76 -44.68
N PRO A 27 10.84 8.55 -45.28
CA PRO A 27 10.32 7.38 -44.57
C PRO A 27 11.24 6.96 -43.41
N MET A 28 12.55 6.90 -43.64
CA MET A 28 13.52 6.46 -42.63
C MET A 28 13.55 7.36 -41.38
N THR A 29 13.52 8.67 -41.58
CA THR A 29 13.54 9.65 -40.49
C THR A 29 12.25 9.58 -39.66
N SER A 30 11.09 9.44 -40.32
CA SER A 30 9.79 9.37 -39.64
C SER A 30 9.67 8.13 -38.73
N VAL A 31 10.09 6.97 -39.22
CA VAL A 31 10.07 5.71 -38.46
C VAL A 31 11.04 5.77 -37.28
N LEU A 32 12.23 6.35 -37.46
CA LEU A 32 13.21 6.52 -36.38
C LEU A 32 12.65 7.37 -35.23
N PHE A 33 12.06 8.52 -35.54
CA PHE A 33 11.44 9.37 -34.51
C PHE A 33 10.25 8.70 -33.83
N LEU A 34 9.45 7.94 -34.57
CA LEU A 34 8.30 7.20 -34.02
C LEU A 34 8.76 6.13 -33.02
N VAL A 35 9.76 5.31 -33.38
CA VAL A 35 10.31 4.28 -32.48
C VAL A 35 10.94 4.92 -31.24
N LEU A 36 11.74 5.97 -31.42
CA LEU A 36 12.37 6.69 -30.30
C LEU A 36 11.31 7.28 -29.36
N TYR A 37 10.26 7.88 -29.91
CA TYR A 37 9.15 8.43 -29.13
C TYR A 37 8.44 7.35 -28.31
N VAL A 38 8.12 6.19 -28.91
CA VAL A 38 7.47 5.07 -28.22
C VAL A 38 8.35 4.51 -27.10
N VAL A 39 9.65 4.37 -27.33
CA VAL A 39 10.58 3.89 -26.29
C VAL A 39 10.71 4.90 -25.15
N VAL A 40 10.84 6.19 -25.45
CA VAL A 40 10.97 7.22 -24.41
C VAL A 40 9.69 7.34 -23.58
N ILE A 41 8.51 7.38 -24.22
CA ILE A 41 7.25 7.53 -23.48
C ILE A 41 6.92 6.29 -22.65
N THR A 42 7.25 5.08 -23.12
CA THR A 42 7.05 3.86 -22.32
C THR A 42 7.94 3.85 -21.08
N ILE A 43 9.22 4.22 -21.19
CA ILE A 43 10.11 4.34 -20.03
C ILE A 43 9.61 5.40 -19.05
N LEU A 44 9.20 6.58 -19.54
CA LEU A 44 8.68 7.66 -18.69
C LEU A 44 7.37 7.27 -17.99
N LEU A 45 6.43 6.66 -18.71
CA LEU A 45 5.16 6.22 -18.15
C LEU A 45 5.35 5.10 -17.14
N LEU A 46 6.24 4.13 -17.39
CA LEU A 46 6.56 3.10 -16.42
C LEU A 46 7.16 3.70 -15.15
N ASN A 47 8.10 4.65 -15.28
CA ASN A 47 8.68 5.32 -14.12
C ASN A 47 7.65 6.13 -13.32
N LEU A 48 6.70 6.79 -13.99
CA LEU A 48 5.63 7.53 -13.34
C LEU A 48 4.59 6.60 -12.70
N LEU A 49 4.25 5.49 -13.37
CA LEU A 49 3.33 4.48 -12.85
C LEU A 49 3.91 3.80 -11.61
N ILE A 50 5.19 3.42 -11.64
CA ILE A 50 5.88 2.82 -10.51
C ILE A 50 6.04 3.84 -9.37
N ALA A 51 6.31 5.12 -9.66
CA ALA A 51 6.35 6.16 -8.63
C ALA A 51 4.98 6.32 -7.93
N MET A 52 3.91 6.45 -8.71
CA MET A 52 2.55 6.57 -8.17
C MET A 52 2.12 5.31 -7.42
N MET A 53 2.42 4.12 -7.95
CA MET A 53 2.19 2.87 -7.25
C MET A 53 3.08 2.72 -6.01
N GLY A 54 4.31 3.23 -6.01
CA GLY A 54 5.22 3.21 -4.86
C GLY A 54 4.69 4.03 -3.69
N ASP A 55 4.29 5.27 -3.96
CA ASP A 55 3.73 6.18 -2.96
C ASP A 55 2.39 5.65 -2.43
N THR A 56 1.49 5.25 -3.32
CA THR A 56 0.18 4.69 -2.92
C THR A 56 0.32 3.32 -2.24
N TYR A 57 1.28 2.48 -2.62
CA TYR A 57 1.54 1.20 -1.96
C TYR A 57 2.07 1.39 -0.54
N ALA A 58 2.96 2.37 -0.32
CA ALA A 58 3.44 2.72 1.01
C ALA A 58 2.29 3.20 1.92
N ASP A 59 1.43 4.06 1.39
CA ASP A 59 0.26 4.58 2.11
C ASP A 59 -0.81 3.52 2.40
N VAL A 60 -1.10 2.66 1.42
CA VAL A 60 -2.01 1.52 1.58
C VAL A 60 -1.44 0.55 2.62
N LYS A 61 -0.15 0.23 2.58
CA LYS A 61 0.48 -0.67 3.56
C LYS A 61 0.39 -0.11 4.99
N LYS A 62 0.65 1.19 5.18
CA LYS A 62 0.54 1.86 6.49
C LYS A 62 -0.90 1.89 6.99
N SER A 63 -1.85 2.14 6.10
CA SER A 63 -3.27 2.24 6.44
C SER A 63 -3.93 0.86 6.62
N ALA A 64 -3.46 -0.17 5.90
CA ALA A 64 -3.96 -1.53 5.98
C ALA A 64 -3.79 -2.15 7.36
N LYS A 65 -2.69 -1.89 8.08
CA LYS A 65 -2.52 -2.38 9.45
C LYS A 65 -3.58 -1.83 10.39
N ARG A 66 -3.86 -0.52 10.30
CA ARG A 66 -4.91 0.13 11.12
C ARG A 66 -6.29 -0.41 10.77
N LEU A 67 -6.58 -0.55 9.48
CA LEU A 67 -7.85 -1.08 9.00
C LEU A 67 -8.05 -2.54 9.43
N TRP A 68 -6.98 -3.36 9.37
CA TRP A 68 -6.97 -4.73 9.86
C TRP A 68 -7.28 -4.81 11.35
N HIS A 69 -6.68 -3.95 12.19
CA HIS A 69 -7.00 -3.90 13.62
C HIS A 69 -8.45 -3.49 13.88
N LEU A 70 -8.97 -2.51 13.12
CA LEU A 70 -10.36 -2.08 13.23
C LEU A 70 -11.32 -3.21 12.85
N GLU A 71 -11.09 -3.86 11.72
CA GLU A 71 -11.95 -4.94 11.24
C GLU A 71 -11.93 -6.13 12.20
N ARG A 72 -10.75 -6.45 12.75
CA ARG A 72 -10.63 -7.47 13.81
C ARG A 72 -11.42 -7.09 15.06
N ALA A 73 -11.33 -5.84 15.53
CA ALA A 73 -12.08 -5.39 16.70
C ALA A 73 -13.59 -5.43 16.44
N ARG A 74 -14.02 -5.05 15.23
CA ARG A 74 -15.43 -5.11 14.82
C ARG A 74 -15.97 -6.53 14.85
N ILE A 75 -15.25 -7.49 14.26
CA ILE A 75 -15.62 -8.91 14.27
C ILE A 75 -15.63 -9.45 15.70
N ALA A 76 -14.65 -9.08 16.53
CA ALA A 76 -14.60 -9.52 17.93
C ALA A 76 -15.81 -9.01 18.73
N LEU A 77 -16.17 -7.73 18.58
CA LEU A 77 -17.35 -7.15 19.25
C LEU A 77 -18.66 -7.78 18.76
N ASP A 78 -18.78 -8.06 17.46
CA ASP A 78 -19.95 -8.72 16.90
C ASP A 78 -20.10 -10.15 17.43
N LEU A 79 -18.99 -10.89 17.48
CA LEU A 79 -18.94 -12.21 18.11
C LEU A 79 -19.32 -12.13 19.59
N GLU A 80 -18.78 -11.16 20.33
CA GLU A 80 -19.13 -10.98 21.73
C GLU A 80 -20.63 -10.71 21.89
N ASN A 81 -21.24 -9.90 21.02
CA ASN A 81 -22.67 -9.57 21.07
C ASN A 81 -23.57 -10.80 20.82
N GLY A 82 -23.07 -11.80 20.11
CA GLY A 82 -23.74 -13.10 19.96
C GLY A 82 -23.73 -13.99 21.21
N ILE A 83 -22.97 -13.64 22.26
CA ILE A 83 -22.83 -14.45 23.49
C ILE A 83 -23.76 -13.92 24.60
N SER A 84 -24.49 -14.82 25.28
CA SER A 84 -25.36 -14.49 26.42
C SER A 84 -24.62 -13.77 27.56
N MET A 85 -25.23 -12.73 28.15
CA MET A 85 -24.66 -11.87 29.20
C MET A 85 -24.05 -12.62 30.40
N SER A 86 -24.61 -13.76 30.79
CA SER A 86 -24.11 -14.56 31.93
C SER A 86 -22.71 -15.16 31.69
N LYS A 87 -22.36 -15.51 30.44
CA LYS A 87 -21.01 -16.01 30.08
C LYS A 87 -19.99 -14.88 29.93
N ARG A 88 -20.44 -13.68 29.55
CA ARG A 88 -19.59 -12.48 29.43
C ARG A 88 -19.02 -12.03 30.78
N HIS A 89 -19.86 -12.01 31.82
CA HIS A 89 -19.43 -11.56 33.15
C HIS A 89 -18.38 -12.48 33.80
N LEU A 90 -18.52 -13.80 33.60
CA LEU A 90 -17.57 -14.79 34.12
C LEU A 90 -16.17 -14.63 33.51
N ASN A 91 -16.08 -14.38 32.21
CA ASN A 91 -14.80 -14.26 31.50
C ASN A 91 -14.11 -12.91 31.77
N SER A 92 -14.91 -11.87 32.04
CA SER A 92 -14.43 -10.53 32.38
C SER A 92 -13.68 -10.54 33.71
N ASN A 93 -14.24 -11.18 34.75
CA ASN A 93 -13.72 -11.13 36.13
C ASN A 93 -12.34 -11.77 36.35
N LYS A 94 -11.75 -12.41 35.32
CA LYS A 94 -10.41 -13.00 35.38
C LYS A 94 -9.28 -11.97 35.33
N TYR A 95 -9.51 -10.80 34.70
CA TYR A 95 -8.47 -9.80 34.45
C TYR A 95 -8.69 -8.47 35.21
N TRP A 96 -9.79 -8.37 35.97
CA TRP A 96 -10.08 -7.19 36.80
C TRP A 96 -9.51 -7.37 38.20
N VAL A 97 -8.97 -6.28 38.73
CA VAL A 97 -8.50 -6.17 40.12
C VAL A 97 -9.16 -4.94 40.73
N ASP A 98 -9.78 -5.11 41.89
CA ASP A 98 -10.33 -3.99 42.66
C ASP A 98 -9.23 -3.44 43.60
N VAL A 99 -8.86 -2.18 43.43
CA VAL A 99 -7.90 -1.48 44.31
C VAL A 99 -8.60 -0.27 44.91
N GLN A 100 -8.66 -0.20 46.24
CA GLN A 100 -9.34 0.90 46.97
C GLN A 100 -10.81 1.14 46.56
N GLY A 101 -11.51 0.10 46.08
CA GLY A 101 -12.91 0.18 45.68
C GLY A 101 -13.16 0.51 44.20
N GLU A 102 -12.10 0.77 43.43
CA GLU A 102 -12.18 1.04 41.98
C GLU A 102 -11.65 -0.15 41.16
N ARG A 103 -12.24 -0.38 39.98
CA ARG A 103 -11.88 -1.49 39.07
C ARG A 103 -10.75 -1.12 38.14
N TYR A 104 -9.66 -1.89 38.20
CA TYR A 104 -8.51 -1.76 37.32
C TYR A 104 -8.33 -3.00 36.46
N LEU A 105 -7.88 -2.78 35.21
CA LEU A 105 -7.47 -3.87 34.32
C LEU A 105 -5.97 -4.14 34.53
N GLN A 106 -5.63 -5.39 34.83
CA GLN A 106 -4.22 -5.78 34.94
C GLN A 106 -3.59 -5.87 33.54
N VAL A 107 -2.53 -5.10 33.30
CA VAL A 107 -1.73 -5.16 32.06
C VAL A 107 -0.29 -5.40 32.45
N GLU A 108 0.28 -6.51 31.97
CA GLU A 108 1.70 -6.79 32.11
C GLU A 108 2.45 -6.16 30.94
N GLN A 109 3.37 -5.24 31.24
CA GLN A 109 4.25 -4.66 30.24
C GLN A 109 5.62 -5.32 30.36
N VAL A 110 6.07 -5.96 29.29
CA VAL A 110 7.45 -6.41 29.17
C VAL A 110 8.26 -5.23 28.64
N HIS A 111 9.19 -4.73 29.45
CA HIS A 111 10.14 -3.69 29.05
C HIS A 111 11.43 -4.37 28.62
N ASP A 112 11.72 -4.38 27.32
CA ASP A 112 12.92 -5.04 26.77
C ASP A 112 14.23 -4.34 27.21
N ASP A 113 14.14 -3.05 27.59
CA ASP A 113 15.27 -2.20 27.95
C ASP A 113 15.80 -2.41 29.38
N HIS A 114 15.12 -3.23 30.20
CA HIS A 114 15.56 -3.50 31.57
C HIS A 114 16.67 -4.55 31.65
N PHE A 115 16.86 -5.36 30.59
CA PHE A 115 17.74 -6.53 30.63
C PHE A 115 19.09 -6.32 29.94
N TYR A 116 19.24 -5.29 29.10
CA TYR A 116 20.51 -4.97 28.45
C TYR A 116 21.06 -3.65 29.00
N PRO A 117 22.25 -3.63 29.64
CA PRO A 117 22.90 -2.37 29.95
C PRO A 117 23.14 -1.64 28.63
N LYS A 118 22.69 -0.38 28.55
CA LYS A 118 23.14 0.53 27.51
C LYS A 118 24.65 0.69 27.69
N ASN A 119 25.42 -0.02 26.87
CA ASN A 119 26.78 0.37 26.63
C ASN A 119 26.66 1.66 25.84
N ASP A 120 26.98 2.79 26.46
CA ASP A 120 27.13 4.06 25.76
C ASP A 120 28.18 3.82 24.66
N GLU A 121 27.71 3.64 23.42
CA GLU A 121 28.56 3.63 22.24
C GLU A 121 29.22 5.00 22.19
N ILE A 122 30.54 4.99 22.40
CA ILE A 122 31.42 6.11 22.08
C ILE A 122 31.25 6.32 20.57
N ASP A 123 30.71 7.49 20.20
CA ASP A 123 30.77 8.03 18.84
C ASP A 123 32.25 8.08 18.43
N ASP A 124 32.73 7.04 17.75
CA ASP A 124 33.91 7.13 16.90
C ASP A 124 33.40 7.48 15.49
N ASP A 125 33.38 8.78 15.22
CA ASP A 125 33.35 9.36 13.88
C ASP A 125 34.43 8.70 12.99
N ASP A 126 34.04 8.18 11.84
CA ASP A 126 34.86 8.06 10.61
C ASP A 126 33.97 8.10 9.36
#